data_AF-A0A520JTZ2-F1
#
_entry.id   AF-A0A520JTZ2-F1
#
_cell.length_a   1.000
_cell.length_b   1.000
_cell.length_c   1.000
_cell.angle_alpha   90.00
_cell.angle_beta   90.00
_cell.angle_gamma   90.00
#
_symmetry.space_group_name_H-M   'P 1'
#
loop_
_entity.id
_entity.type
_entity.pdbx_description
1 polymer ?
#
loop_
_entity_poly.entity_id
_entity_poly.type
_entity_poly.pdbx_seq_one_letter_code
_entity_poly.pdbx_strand_id
1 'polypeptide(L)'
;MQPILQVALDVLETERAIEIATEAVAGGAEWIEAGTPLIKSEGMDAIRKLREAFPDKIIVADMKIQDTGALEVEMASKAGANVITILATADSTTVEDALRAARKYGTTLMADLLCTENRIVRAKELEQLGVDYINFHTGIDQQMKGETPLKLLKNVDLVAPIAVAGGINAEIAAQEVSEGASIIIVGGNITRSENVTESTKKIISAMHKPQTTANKKINIQKEIIRLLKNTSTPNITDAIHRKGAMKNIKSIVAGQKIVGQAVTVQTFEGDWAKPVEAIDIAKPGEIIVIYNASKHIAPWGELASLSCINKGIAGVVIDGAVRDIDDIRKLKFPAFACNAVPNAGDPKGMGEINVEIVCGGQTVRQGDYIVGDDNGVVVIPIERAYEIARRAVEVAKTEQRIREEIKRGKTLSQVLHLEKWEKMS
;
A
#
# COMPACT_ATOMS: atom_id res chain seq x y z
N MET A 1 11.88 15.74 24.96
CA MET A 1 12.99 15.21 24.15
C MET A 1 12.77 15.64 22.71
N GLN A 2 13.81 15.90 21.91
CA GLN A 2 13.59 16.05 20.46
C GLN A 2 13.24 14.67 19.88
N PRO A 3 12.26 14.57 18.97
CA PRO A 3 11.86 13.29 18.40
C PRO A 3 12.97 12.75 17.49
N ILE A 4 13.25 11.46 17.62
CA ILE A 4 14.30 10.76 16.89
C ILE A 4 13.74 10.15 15.62
N LEU A 5 14.47 10.26 14.51
CA LEU A 5 14.17 9.49 13.29
C LEU A 5 15.02 8.21 13.24
N GLN A 6 14.33 7.06 13.22
CA GLN A 6 14.89 5.73 12.99
C GLN A 6 14.53 5.25 11.58
N VAL A 7 15.53 4.86 10.79
CA VAL A 7 15.34 4.38 9.41
C VAL A 7 15.46 2.87 9.36
N ALA A 8 14.36 2.20 9.00
CA ALA A 8 14.25 0.74 8.90
C ALA A 8 14.69 0.23 7.52
N LEU A 9 15.81 -0.48 7.47
CA LEU A 9 16.41 -1.02 6.24
C LEU A 9 15.84 -2.41 5.92
N ASP A 10 14.59 -2.45 5.46
CA ASP A 10 13.91 -3.67 4.98
C ASP A 10 14.35 -4.06 3.55
N VAL A 11 15.65 -4.32 3.40
CA VAL A 11 16.26 -4.84 2.16
C VAL A 11 16.90 -6.21 2.43
N LEU A 12 17.34 -6.91 1.38
CA LEU A 12 17.89 -8.27 1.51
C LEU A 12 19.42 -8.32 1.45
N GLU A 13 20.07 -7.25 1.00
CA GLU A 13 21.50 -7.24 0.68
C GLU A 13 22.20 -6.15 1.48
N THR A 14 23.33 -6.49 2.10
CA THR A 14 24.02 -5.58 3.03
C THR A 14 24.58 -4.34 2.33
N GLU A 15 25.16 -4.51 1.15
CA GLU A 15 25.74 -3.39 0.39
C GLU A 15 24.67 -2.35 0.07
N ARG A 16 23.48 -2.81 -0.34
CA ARG A 16 22.34 -1.94 -0.61
C ARG A 16 21.83 -1.25 0.67
N ALA A 17 21.83 -1.95 1.80
CA ALA A 17 21.45 -1.36 3.09
C ALA A 17 22.38 -0.20 3.46
N ILE A 18 23.69 -0.36 3.27
CA ILE A 18 24.70 0.68 3.56
C ILE A 18 24.54 1.89 2.63
N GLU A 19 24.28 1.69 1.34
CA GLU A 19 24.01 2.79 0.40
C GLU A 19 22.83 3.65 0.88
N ILE A 20 21.69 3.01 1.17
CA ILE A 20 20.47 3.70 1.63
C ILE A 20 20.72 4.38 2.98
N ALA A 21 21.39 3.71 3.90
CA ALA A 21 21.74 4.26 5.20
C ALA A 21 22.63 5.49 5.08
N THR A 22 23.59 5.49 4.14
CA THR A 22 24.47 6.65 3.86
C THR A 22 23.66 7.86 3.41
N GLU A 23 22.76 7.67 2.45
CA GLU A 23 21.89 8.75 1.96
C GLU A 23 20.92 9.24 3.04
N ALA A 24 20.41 8.33 3.88
CA ALA A 24 19.52 8.68 4.99
C ALA A 24 20.25 9.45 6.10
N VAL A 25 21.47 9.05 6.47
CA VAL A 25 22.32 9.78 7.42
C VAL A 25 22.65 11.17 6.90
N ALA A 26 22.96 11.31 5.60
CA ALA A 26 23.15 12.61 4.97
C ALA A 26 21.87 13.49 5.01
N GLY A 27 20.70 12.86 5.06
CA GLY A 27 19.42 13.51 5.27
C GLY A 27 19.12 13.90 6.72
N GLY A 28 19.92 13.43 7.67
CA GLY A 28 19.79 13.73 9.11
C GLY A 28 19.32 12.56 9.97
N ALA A 29 19.20 11.33 9.44
CA ALA A 29 18.82 10.18 10.25
C ALA A 29 19.79 9.94 11.43
N GLU A 30 19.22 9.68 12.61
CA GLU A 30 19.97 9.48 13.85
C GLU A 30 20.17 7.99 14.14
N TRP A 31 19.13 7.20 13.92
CA TRP A 31 19.13 5.76 14.20
C TRP A 31 18.98 4.97 12.90
N ILE A 32 19.79 3.93 12.76
CA ILE A 32 19.79 3.05 11.60
C ILE A 32 19.45 1.64 12.06
N GLU A 33 18.38 1.08 11.51
CA GLU A 33 17.87 -0.24 11.87
C GLU A 33 18.18 -1.25 10.77
N ALA A 34 18.89 -2.32 11.14
CA ALA A 34 18.93 -3.54 10.36
C ALA A 34 17.56 -4.22 10.48
N GLY A 35 16.72 -4.07 9.45
CA GLY A 35 15.37 -4.62 9.44
C GLY A 35 15.35 -6.15 9.44
N THR A 36 14.24 -6.74 9.87
CA THR A 36 14.06 -8.19 9.92
C THR A 36 14.46 -8.91 8.60
N PRO A 37 14.09 -8.44 7.39
CA PRO A 37 14.48 -9.11 6.14
C PRO A 37 15.99 -9.15 5.91
N LEU A 38 16.69 -8.06 6.28
CA LEU A 38 18.14 -7.96 6.12
C LEU A 38 18.85 -8.95 7.06
N ILE A 39 18.46 -8.95 8.33
CA ILE A 39 19.00 -9.88 9.33
C ILE A 39 18.74 -11.34 8.93
N LYS A 40 17.56 -11.66 8.39
CA LYS A 40 17.24 -13.02 7.94
C LYS A 40 18.04 -13.45 6.71
N SER A 41 18.39 -12.51 5.83
CA SER A 41 19.14 -12.80 4.61
C SER A 41 20.65 -12.93 4.88
N GLU A 42 21.19 -12.00 5.67
CA GLU A 42 22.64 -11.78 5.80
C GLU A 42 23.18 -12.14 7.20
N GLY A 43 22.29 -12.46 8.14
CA GLY A 43 22.65 -12.76 9.52
C GLY A 43 23.22 -11.55 10.28
N MET A 44 24.05 -11.84 11.29
CA MET A 44 24.66 -10.81 12.15
C MET A 44 25.76 -10.00 11.44
N ASP A 45 26.24 -10.46 10.28
CA ASP A 45 27.25 -9.73 9.50
C ASP A 45 26.69 -8.40 8.95
N ALA A 46 25.39 -8.33 8.67
CA ALA A 46 24.74 -7.07 8.33
C ALA A 46 24.89 -6.02 9.44
N ILE A 47 24.71 -6.42 10.71
CA ILE A 47 24.85 -5.53 11.87
C ILE A 47 26.31 -5.09 12.03
N ARG A 48 27.27 -6.01 11.88
CA ARG A 48 28.71 -5.69 11.95
C ARG A 48 29.11 -4.66 10.90
N LYS A 49 28.74 -4.90 9.64
CA LYS A 49 29.03 -4.00 8.52
C LYS A 49 28.34 -2.63 8.70
N LEU A 50 27.11 -2.59 9.22
CA LEU A 50 26.43 -1.32 9.54
C LEU A 50 27.14 -0.57 10.67
N ARG A 51 27.58 -1.26 11.73
CA ARG A 51 28.38 -0.66 12.81
C ARG A 51 29.70 -0.10 12.29
N GLU A 52 30.39 -0.84 11.42
CA GLU A 52 31.64 -0.39 10.80
C GLU A 52 31.42 0.86 9.92
N ALA A 53 30.35 0.89 9.14
CA ALA A 53 30.02 2.02 8.26
C ALA A 53 29.54 3.26 9.04
N PHE A 54 28.87 3.08 10.18
CA PHE A 54 28.25 4.17 10.95
C PHE A 54 28.58 4.08 12.46
N PRO A 55 29.86 4.23 12.84
CA PRO A 55 30.30 4.03 14.22
C PRO A 55 29.64 4.99 15.22
N ASP A 56 29.36 6.22 14.79
CA ASP A 56 28.77 7.29 15.63
C ASP A 56 27.23 7.26 15.67
N LYS A 57 26.60 6.28 15.01
CA LYS A 57 25.14 6.15 14.96
C LYS A 57 24.64 5.07 15.90
N ILE A 58 23.38 5.22 16.28
CA ILE A 58 22.65 4.16 16.98
C ILE A 58 22.26 3.11 15.96
N ILE A 59 22.75 1.89 16.17
CA ILE A 59 22.41 0.72 15.37
C ILE A 59 21.33 -0.07 16.09
N VAL A 60 20.18 -0.23 15.44
CA VAL A 60 19.08 -1.05 15.94
C VAL A 60 19.09 -2.40 15.22
N ALA A 61 19.00 -3.49 15.96
CA ALA A 61 18.80 -4.82 15.41
C ALA A 61 17.33 -5.22 15.58
N ASP A 62 16.57 -5.24 14.48
CA ASP A 62 15.18 -5.71 14.45
C ASP A 62 15.11 -7.25 14.47
N MET A 63 15.63 -7.83 15.56
CA MET A 63 15.69 -9.27 15.78
C MET A 63 14.31 -9.91 15.89
N LYS A 64 13.30 -9.13 16.33
CA LYS A 64 11.96 -9.62 16.71
C LYS A 64 12.03 -10.88 17.58
N ILE A 65 12.88 -10.83 18.60
CA ILE A 65 13.09 -11.95 19.54
C ILE A 65 11.74 -12.42 20.06
N GLN A 66 11.50 -13.72 19.97
CA GLN A 66 10.29 -14.35 20.51
C GLN A 66 10.64 -15.47 21.50
N ASP A 67 11.82 -16.05 21.38
CA ASP A 67 12.35 -17.09 22.25
C ASP A 67 13.87 -16.89 22.45
N THR A 68 14.49 -17.58 23.40
CA THR A 68 15.95 -17.56 23.63
C THR A 68 16.52 -16.15 23.88
N GLY A 69 15.82 -15.37 24.72
CA GLY A 69 16.09 -13.96 24.99
C GLY A 69 17.56 -13.60 25.18
N ALA A 70 18.28 -14.26 26.11
CA ALA A 70 19.68 -13.94 26.34
C ALA A 70 20.60 -14.26 25.15
N LEU A 71 20.34 -15.36 24.43
CA LEU A 71 21.18 -15.79 23.31
C LEU A 71 21.11 -14.80 22.15
N GLU A 72 19.89 -14.43 21.74
CA GLU A 72 19.69 -13.51 20.63
C GLU A 72 20.19 -12.09 20.95
N VAL A 73 19.97 -11.63 22.19
CA VAL A 73 20.53 -10.34 22.66
C VAL A 73 22.06 -10.36 22.66
N GLU A 74 22.67 -11.45 23.11
CA GLU A 74 24.13 -11.61 23.10
C GLU A 74 24.69 -11.54 21.68
N MET A 75 24.07 -12.25 20.72
CA MET A 75 24.50 -12.25 19.32
C MET A 75 24.46 -10.85 18.72
N ALA A 76 23.32 -10.15 18.86
CA ALA A 76 23.15 -8.82 18.30
C ALA A 76 24.05 -7.78 19.00
N SER A 77 24.23 -7.89 20.32
CA SER A 77 25.12 -6.99 21.08
C SER A 77 26.57 -7.15 20.64
N LYS A 78 27.06 -8.39 20.50
CA LYS A 78 28.42 -8.69 20.02
C LYS A 78 28.64 -8.29 18.56
N ALA A 79 27.57 -8.28 17.76
CA ALA A 79 27.62 -7.79 16.38
C ALA A 79 27.67 -6.26 16.30
N GLY A 80 27.42 -5.56 17.40
CA GLY A 80 27.53 -4.11 17.50
C GLY A 80 26.19 -3.37 17.50
N ALA A 81 25.06 -4.00 17.82
CA ALA A 81 23.80 -3.28 18.03
C ALA A 81 23.82 -2.47 19.34
N ASN A 82 23.15 -1.31 19.38
CA ASN A 82 22.87 -0.55 20.60
C ASN A 82 21.48 -0.85 21.17
N VAL A 83 20.51 -1.04 20.27
CA VAL A 83 19.11 -1.29 20.58
C VAL A 83 18.70 -2.59 19.91
N ILE A 84 18.04 -3.47 20.64
CA ILE A 84 17.64 -4.79 20.15
C ILE A 84 16.14 -4.94 20.37
N THR A 85 15.42 -5.33 19.31
CA THR A 85 13.97 -5.48 19.40
C THR A 85 13.56 -6.85 19.93
N ILE A 86 12.55 -6.89 20.78
CA ILE A 86 11.87 -8.10 21.25
C ILE A 86 10.37 -7.98 20.98
N LEU A 87 9.70 -9.04 20.58
CA LEU A 87 8.25 -8.99 20.40
C LEU A 87 7.56 -8.97 21.76
N ALA A 88 6.56 -8.10 21.92
CA ALA A 88 5.76 -8.01 23.13
C ALA A 88 4.93 -9.29 23.39
N THR A 89 4.74 -10.13 22.36
CA THR A 89 4.13 -11.45 22.46
C THR A 89 5.06 -12.52 23.03
N ALA A 90 6.34 -12.21 23.27
CA ALA A 90 7.23 -13.10 23.98
C ALA A 90 6.79 -13.25 25.45
N ASP A 91 7.07 -14.42 26.03
CA ASP A 91 6.80 -14.67 27.44
C ASP A 91 7.60 -13.68 28.31
N SER A 92 7.03 -13.25 29.44
CA SER A 92 7.69 -12.30 30.34
C SER A 92 9.04 -12.83 30.85
N THR A 93 9.20 -14.15 31.01
CA THR A 93 10.48 -14.77 31.40
C THR A 93 11.54 -14.62 30.31
N THR A 94 11.15 -14.70 29.03
CA THR A 94 12.03 -14.42 27.88
C THR A 94 12.45 -12.96 27.88
N VAL A 95 11.53 -12.04 28.17
CA VAL A 95 11.82 -10.60 28.27
C VAL A 95 12.80 -10.31 29.41
N GLU A 96 12.59 -10.90 30.59
CA GLU A 96 13.50 -10.77 31.72
C GLU A 96 14.91 -11.28 31.40
N ASP A 97 15.00 -12.43 30.72
CA ASP A 97 16.29 -13.01 30.33
C ASP A 97 17.02 -12.14 29.30
N ALA A 98 16.29 -11.63 28.31
CA ALA A 98 16.79 -10.66 27.35
C ALA A 98 17.28 -9.37 28.04
N LEU A 99 16.53 -8.86 29.03
CA LEU A 99 16.91 -7.66 29.79
C LEU A 99 18.21 -7.89 30.55
N ARG A 100 18.37 -9.03 31.23
CA ARG A 100 19.63 -9.38 31.92
C ARG A 100 20.81 -9.40 30.95
N ALA A 101 20.64 -10.00 29.77
CA ALA A 101 21.67 -10.02 28.74
C ALA A 101 21.98 -8.60 28.20
N ALA A 102 20.95 -7.79 27.95
CA ALA A 102 21.12 -6.44 27.43
C ALA A 102 21.93 -5.57 28.40
N ARG A 103 21.59 -5.62 29.71
CA ARG A 103 22.34 -4.93 30.77
C ARG A 103 23.80 -5.40 30.86
N LYS A 104 24.04 -6.72 30.72
CA LYS A 104 25.40 -7.29 30.73
C LYS A 104 26.27 -6.76 29.58
N TYR A 105 25.69 -6.55 28.40
CA TYR A 105 26.41 -6.07 27.22
C TYR A 105 26.32 -4.55 27.00
N GLY A 106 25.62 -3.81 27.88
CA GLY A 106 25.45 -2.37 27.74
C GLY A 106 24.53 -1.96 26.59
N THR A 107 23.62 -2.85 26.18
CA THR A 107 22.61 -2.59 25.16
C THR A 107 21.24 -2.35 25.79
N THR A 108 20.30 -1.85 24.98
CA THR A 108 18.93 -1.53 25.39
C THR A 108 17.91 -2.35 24.60
N LEU A 109 16.74 -2.59 25.20
CA LEU A 109 15.66 -3.32 24.55
C LEU A 109 14.52 -2.41 24.12
N MET A 110 14.02 -2.66 22.91
CA MET A 110 12.77 -2.10 22.42
C MET A 110 11.73 -3.20 22.28
N ALA A 111 10.63 -3.13 23.03
CA ALA A 111 9.54 -4.10 22.87
C ALA A 111 8.58 -3.66 21.76
N ASP A 112 8.41 -4.52 20.75
CA ASP A 112 7.55 -4.31 19.60
C ASP A 112 6.16 -4.93 19.84
N LEU A 113 5.12 -4.08 19.89
CA LEU A 113 3.72 -4.46 20.12
C LEU A 113 3.03 -5.05 18.88
N LEU A 114 3.78 -5.39 17.83
CA LEU A 114 3.28 -6.08 16.65
C LEU A 114 2.46 -7.32 17.04
N CYS A 115 1.27 -7.46 16.43
CA CYS A 115 0.35 -8.59 16.66
C CYS A 115 -0.08 -8.80 18.13
N THR A 116 0.05 -7.78 18.98
CA THR A 116 -0.43 -7.83 20.37
C THR A 116 -1.88 -7.37 20.46
N GLU A 117 -2.75 -8.15 21.09
CA GLU A 117 -4.18 -7.82 21.27
C GLU A 117 -4.38 -6.64 22.23
N ASN A 118 -3.98 -6.80 23.50
CA ASN A 118 -4.14 -5.78 24.54
C ASN A 118 -2.90 -4.89 24.70
N ARG A 119 -2.61 -4.11 23.65
CA ARG A 119 -1.35 -3.33 23.53
C ARG A 119 -1.06 -2.42 24.72
N ILE A 120 -2.07 -1.72 25.25
CA ILE A 120 -1.87 -0.77 26.35
C ILE A 120 -1.51 -1.48 27.65
N VAL A 121 -2.20 -2.58 27.95
CA VAL A 121 -1.93 -3.39 29.14
C VAL A 121 -0.53 -3.97 29.05
N ARG A 122 -0.21 -4.61 27.91
CA ARG A 122 1.09 -5.22 27.70
C ARG A 122 2.23 -4.20 27.72
N ALA A 123 2.02 -3.01 27.18
CA ALA A 123 3.01 -1.93 27.22
C ALA A 123 3.36 -1.53 28.67
N LYS A 124 2.36 -1.39 29.55
CA LYS A 124 2.56 -1.07 30.97
C LYS A 124 3.28 -2.19 31.72
N GLU A 125 2.97 -3.44 31.43
CA GLU A 125 3.70 -4.59 31.99
C GLU A 125 5.17 -4.58 31.58
N LEU A 126 5.46 -4.36 30.29
CA LEU A 126 6.82 -4.33 29.77
C LEU A 126 7.64 -3.16 30.35
N GLU A 127 7.00 -2.01 30.55
CA GLU A 127 7.61 -0.89 31.27
C GLU A 127 7.95 -1.27 32.72
N GLN A 128 7.04 -1.95 33.43
CA GLN A 128 7.29 -2.41 34.80
C GLN A 128 8.42 -3.45 34.89
N LEU A 129 8.60 -4.28 33.87
CA LEU A 129 9.74 -5.19 33.75
C LEU A 129 11.06 -4.45 33.49
N GLY A 130 11.01 -3.19 33.06
CA GLY A 130 12.19 -2.35 32.82
C GLY A 130 12.68 -2.33 31.37
N VAL A 131 11.79 -2.60 30.41
CA VAL A 131 12.07 -2.40 28.97
C VAL A 131 12.33 -0.92 28.70
N ASP A 132 13.36 -0.64 27.88
CA ASP A 132 13.84 0.73 27.64
C ASP A 132 12.95 1.52 26.68
N TYR A 133 12.38 0.88 25.67
CA TYR A 133 11.52 1.52 24.65
C TYR A 133 10.30 0.67 24.33
N ILE A 134 9.16 1.31 24.08
CA ILE A 134 7.92 0.62 23.67
C ILE A 134 7.56 1.06 22.25
N ASN A 135 7.55 0.11 21.31
CA ASN A 135 7.20 0.35 19.90
C ASN A 135 5.75 -0.04 19.59
N PHE A 136 4.94 0.95 19.25
CA PHE A 136 3.60 0.78 18.71
C PHE A 136 3.66 0.53 17.20
N HIS A 137 3.78 -0.74 16.84
CA HIS A 137 3.91 -1.18 15.46
C HIS A 137 2.56 -1.59 14.87
N THR A 138 2.20 -0.99 13.73
CA THR A 138 1.12 -1.47 12.88
C THR A 138 1.70 -2.32 11.75
N GLY A 139 1.50 -3.64 11.78
CA GLY A 139 2.04 -4.55 10.77
C GLY A 139 1.50 -4.29 9.36
N ILE A 140 2.22 -4.74 8.34
CA ILE A 140 1.87 -4.50 6.91
C ILE A 140 0.44 -4.94 6.61
N ASP A 141 0.00 -6.13 7.06
CA ASP A 141 -1.36 -6.61 6.80
C ASP A 141 -2.44 -5.75 7.48
N GLN A 142 -2.15 -5.20 8.66
CA GLN A 142 -3.05 -4.30 9.38
C GLN A 142 -3.12 -2.93 8.70
N GLN A 143 -1.99 -2.42 8.21
CA GLN A 143 -1.93 -1.21 7.39
C GLN A 143 -2.76 -1.38 6.11
N MET A 144 -2.70 -2.55 5.46
CA MET A 144 -3.50 -2.85 4.27
C MET A 144 -5.01 -2.83 4.56
N LYS A 145 -5.42 -3.02 5.83
CA LYS A 145 -6.81 -2.89 6.29
C LYS A 145 -7.16 -1.48 6.80
N GLY A 146 -6.23 -0.53 6.75
CA GLY A 146 -6.45 0.86 7.16
C GLY A 146 -6.22 1.15 8.65
N GLU A 147 -5.55 0.25 9.37
CA GLU A 147 -5.07 0.55 10.72
C GLU A 147 -3.86 1.48 10.67
N THR A 148 -3.75 2.34 11.68
CA THR A 148 -2.69 3.35 11.82
C THR A 148 -2.21 3.45 13.27
N PRO A 149 -0.91 3.72 13.53
CA PRO A 149 -0.39 3.87 14.89
C PRO A 149 -1.09 4.95 15.72
N LEU A 150 -1.51 6.05 15.08
CA LEU A 150 -2.24 7.19 15.67
C LEU A 150 -3.49 6.84 16.48
N LYS A 151 -4.19 5.75 16.16
CA LYS A 151 -5.35 5.31 16.96
C LYS A 151 -4.93 4.76 18.32
N LEU A 152 -3.70 4.25 18.41
CA LEU A 152 -3.18 3.51 19.55
C LEU A 152 -2.51 4.42 20.58
N LEU A 153 -1.97 5.58 20.17
CA LEU A 153 -1.31 6.52 21.08
C LEU A 153 -2.29 7.32 21.96
N LYS A 154 -3.54 7.47 21.54
CA LYS A 154 -4.54 8.18 22.33
C LYS A 154 -4.79 7.45 23.64
N ASN A 155 -4.49 8.12 24.76
CA ASN A 155 -4.62 7.62 26.13
C ASN A 155 -3.52 6.64 26.59
N VAL A 156 -2.33 6.71 26.00
CA VAL A 156 -1.16 6.00 26.50
C VAL A 156 -0.45 6.87 27.54
N ASP A 157 -0.36 6.35 28.76
CA ASP A 157 0.39 6.95 29.86
C ASP A 157 1.53 6.00 30.23
N LEU A 158 2.69 6.24 29.63
CA LEU A 158 3.95 5.51 29.81
C LEU A 158 5.06 6.52 30.06
N VAL A 159 5.98 6.16 30.94
CA VAL A 159 7.24 6.87 31.20
C VAL A 159 8.30 6.51 30.16
N ALA A 160 8.33 5.23 29.73
CA ALA A 160 9.24 4.74 28.72
C ALA A 160 9.02 5.47 27.38
N PRO A 161 10.10 5.89 26.67
CA PRO A 161 9.95 6.55 25.39
C PRO A 161 9.21 5.67 24.37
N ILE A 162 8.23 6.29 23.72
CA ILE A 162 7.36 5.61 22.76
C ILE A 162 7.96 5.72 21.36
N ALA A 163 8.13 4.57 20.71
CA ALA A 163 8.40 4.45 19.28
C ALA A 163 7.10 4.12 18.52
N VAL A 164 7.02 4.54 17.26
CA VAL A 164 5.92 4.18 16.35
C VAL A 164 6.48 3.68 15.02
N ALA A 165 5.87 2.61 14.51
CA ALA A 165 6.20 2.02 13.22
C ALA A 165 4.95 1.65 12.42
N GLY A 166 5.06 1.74 11.10
CA GLY A 166 4.09 1.17 10.17
C GLY A 166 3.44 2.19 9.23
N GLY A 167 3.97 2.28 8.01
CA GLY A 167 3.39 3.10 6.94
C GLY A 167 3.56 4.62 7.12
N ILE A 168 4.51 5.03 7.95
CA ILE A 168 4.70 6.44 8.34
C ILE A 168 5.28 7.25 7.18
N ASN A 169 4.60 8.34 6.81
CA ASN A 169 5.08 9.38 5.90
C ASN A 169 5.31 10.69 6.68
N ALA A 170 5.71 11.78 6.01
CA ALA A 170 5.98 13.05 6.69
C ALA A 170 4.77 13.63 7.44
N GLU A 171 3.56 13.48 6.91
CA GLU A 171 2.33 13.98 7.53
C GLU A 171 1.98 13.18 8.79
N ILE A 172 2.05 11.85 8.71
CA ILE A 172 1.83 10.94 9.83
C ILE A 172 2.90 11.16 10.90
N ALA A 173 4.18 11.28 10.51
CA ALA A 173 5.27 11.54 11.45
C ALA A 173 5.03 12.79 12.31
N ALA A 174 4.59 13.89 11.69
CA ALA A 174 4.24 15.12 12.41
C ALA A 174 3.09 14.92 13.42
N GLN A 175 2.09 14.13 13.04
CA GLN A 175 0.94 13.83 13.89
C GLN A 175 1.31 12.90 15.06
N GLU A 176 2.06 11.83 14.83
CA GLU A 176 2.48 10.90 15.89
C GLU A 176 3.39 11.60 16.93
N VAL A 177 4.28 12.49 16.47
CA VAL A 177 5.08 13.35 17.38
C VAL A 177 4.16 14.25 18.22
N SER A 178 3.11 14.82 17.63
CA SER A 178 2.15 15.66 18.36
C SER A 178 1.34 14.88 19.42
N GLU A 179 1.22 13.56 19.25
CA GLU A 179 0.53 12.64 20.16
C GLU A 179 1.50 11.96 21.16
N GLY A 180 2.78 12.38 21.21
CA GLY A 180 3.74 12.00 22.24
C GLY A 180 4.80 10.97 21.83
N ALA A 181 4.84 10.54 20.56
CA ALA A 181 5.90 9.65 20.09
C ALA A 181 7.28 10.35 20.15
N SER A 182 8.26 9.65 20.74
CA SER A 182 9.65 10.13 20.86
C SER A 182 10.57 9.54 19.79
N ILE A 183 10.20 8.40 19.19
CA ILE A 183 10.95 7.75 18.12
C ILE A 183 9.99 7.45 16.96
N ILE A 184 10.33 7.92 15.76
CA ILE A 184 9.57 7.68 14.54
C ILE A 184 10.34 6.70 13.66
N ILE A 185 9.77 5.51 13.42
CA ILE A 185 10.41 4.46 12.63
C ILE A 185 9.84 4.48 11.20
N VAL A 186 10.69 4.78 10.23
CA VAL A 186 10.29 4.89 8.82
C VAL A 186 11.11 3.96 7.93
N GLY A 187 10.43 3.03 7.26
CA GLY A 187 11.01 2.16 6.23
C GLY A 187 10.70 2.68 4.83
N GLY A 188 9.74 2.06 4.15
CA GLY A 188 9.47 2.22 2.71
C GLY A 188 9.29 3.66 2.18
N ASN A 189 8.78 4.60 2.98
CA ASN A 189 8.66 6.01 2.55
C ASN A 189 10.02 6.74 2.43
N ILE A 190 11.09 6.19 3.02
CA ILE A 190 12.47 6.62 2.84
C ILE A 190 13.18 5.68 1.87
N THR A 191 13.20 4.37 2.19
CA THR A 191 14.06 3.39 1.51
C THR A 191 13.66 3.09 0.06
N ARG A 192 12.41 3.35 -0.32
CA ARG A 192 11.91 3.19 -1.71
C ARG A 192 11.74 4.51 -2.45
N SER A 193 12.19 5.63 -1.88
CA SER A 193 12.08 6.94 -2.51
C SER A 193 13.14 7.14 -3.59
N GLU A 194 12.88 8.03 -4.55
CA GLU A 194 13.83 8.37 -5.62
C GLU A 194 15.07 9.11 -5.09
N ASN A 195 14.89 9.87 -4.01
CA ASN A 195 15.93 10.61 -3.32
C ASN A 195 15.76 10.39 -1.81
N VAL A 196 16.56 9.47 -1.27
CA VAL A 196 16.49 9.07 0.14
C VAL A 196 16.84 10.26 1.04
N THR A 197 17.87 11.03 0.69
CA THR A 197 18.31 12.21 1.46
C THR A 197 17.21 13.24 1.62
N GLU A 198 16.55 13.64 0.53
CA GLU A 198 15.48 14.65 0.57
C GLU A 198 14.22 14.12 1.25
N SER A 199 13.88 12.84 1.04
CA SER A 199 12.75 12.19 1.73
C SER A 199 12.97 12.18 3.25
N THR A 200 14.19 11.86 3.69
CA THR A 200 14.58 11.92 5.11
C THR A 200 14.48 13.34 5.68
N LYS A 201 15.06 14.34 5.00
CA LYS A 201 14.96 15.76 5.43
C LYS A 201 13.51 16.23 5.55
N LYS A 202 12.66 15.83 4.60
CA LYS A 202 11.23 16.18 4.60
C LYS A 202 10.52 15.62 5.84
N ILE A 203 10.81 14.38 6.21
CA ILE A 203 10.23 13.74 7.40
C ILE A 203 10.72 14.43 8.68
N ILE A 204 12.03 14.65 8.82
CA ILE A 204 12.61 15.37 9.97
C ILE A 204 12.01 16.77 10.11
N SER A 205 11.90 17.49 9.00
CA SER A 205 11.30 18.84 8.98
C SER A 205 9.85 18.84 9.46
N ALA A 206 9.08 17.79 9.11
CA ALA A 206 7.71 17.63 9.55
C ALA A 206 7.62 17.26 11.05
N MET A 207 8.52 16.40 11.54
CA MET A 207 8.62 16.04 12.97
C MET A 207 8.93 17.26 13.85
N HIS A 208 9.75 18.21 13.38
CA HIS A 208 10.05 19.45 14.12
C HIS A 208 8.99 20.54 14.01
N LYS A 209 8.00 20.38 13.11
CA LYS A 209 6.86 21.30 12.97
C LYS A 209 5.55 20.52 13.11
N PRO A 210 5.31 19.86 14.26
CA PRO A 210 4.12 19.05 14.45
C PRO A 210 2.89 19.96 14.33
N GLN A 211 2.05 19.70 13.33
CA GLN A 211 0.75 20.36 13.21
C GLN A 211 -0.31 19.45 13.80
N THR A 212 -1.08 19.98 14.75
CA THR A 212 -2.35 19.39 15.21
C THR A 212 -3.41 19.58 14.13
N THR A 213 -3.35 18.80 13.05
CA THR A 213 -4.52 18.69 12.18
C THR A 213 -5.59 17.89 12.91
N ALA A 214 -6.69 18.55 13.28
CA ALA A 214 -7.88 17.89 13.78
C ALA A 214 -8.19 16.68 12.89
N ASN A 215 -8.33 15.50 13.52
CA ASN A 215 -8.64 14.21 12.89
C ASN A 215 -9.72 14.36 11.80
N LYS A 216 -9.32 14.66 10.56
CA LYS A 216 -10.23 14.55 9.42
C LYS A 216 -10.45 13.06 9.26
N LYS A 217 -11.61 12.57 9.71
CA LYS A 217 -12.07 11.20 9.46
C LYS A 217 -11.84 10.92 7.97
N ILE A 218 -10.83 10.12 7.66
CA ILE A 218 -10.49 9.79 6.27
C ILE A 218 -11.71 9.06 5.72
N ASN A 219 -12.36 9.65 4.72
CA ASN A 219 -13.40 8.95 3.99
C ASN A 219 -12.71 7.85 3.17
N ILE A 220 -12.81 6.61 3.63
CA ILE A 220 -12.12 5.45 3.04
C ILE A 220 -12.46 5.31 1.56
N GLN A 221 -13.73 5.50 1.17
CA GLN A 221 -14.17 5.44 -0.24
C GLN A 221 -13.43 6.48 -1.09
N LYS A 222 -13.32 7.72 -0.62
CA LYS A 222 -12.55 8.78 -1.32
C LYS A 222 -11.07 8.42 -1.43
N GLU A 223 -10.50 7.83 -0.38
CA GLU A 223 -9.09 7.41 -0.39
C GLU A 223 -8.86 6.24 -1.35
N ILE A 224 -9.75 5.24 -1.41
CA ILE A 224 -9.69 4.15 -2.41
C ILE A 224 -9.65 4.73 -3.82
N ILE A 225 -10.60 5.61 -4.14
CA ILE A 225 -10.68 6.24 -5.47
C ILE A 225 -9.39 7.01 -5.78
N ARG A 226 -8.85 7.76 -4.80
CA ARG A 226 -7.59 8.49 -4.96
C ARG A 226 -6.41 7.56 -5.25
N LEU A 227 -6.27 6.47 -4.49
CA LEU A 227 -5.19 5.50 -4.67
C LEU A 227 -5.30 4.84 -6.06
N LEU A 228 -6.49 4.35 -6.43
CA LEU A 228 -6.74 3.71 -7.73
C LEU A 228 -6.55 4.66 -8.92
N LYS A 229 -6.86 5.95 -8.77
CA LYS A 229 -6.57 6.97 -9.79
C LYS A 229 -5.06 7.11 -10.06
N ASN A 230 -4.21 6.82 -9.08
CA ASN A 230 -2.76 6.91 -9.21
C ASN A 230 -2.07 5.59 -9.63
N THR A 231 -2.83 4.51 -9.86
CA THR A 231 -2.28 3.19 -10.23
C THR A 231 -2.82 2.69 -11.55
N SER A 232 -2.02 2.06 -12.40
CA SER A 232 -2.49 1.50 -13.69
C SER A 232 -3.24 0.18 -13.49
N THR A 233 -4.02 -0.27 -14.48
CA THR A 233 -4.65 -1.60 -14.43
C THR A 233 -3.63 -2.73 -14.31
N PRO A 234 -2.44 -2.72 -14.98
CA PRO A 234 -1.38 -3.68 -14.69
C PRO A 234 -0.94 -3.71 -13.21
N ASN A 235 -0.68 -2.54 -12.60
CA ASN A 235 -0.26 -2.48 -11.19
C ASN A 235 -1.31 -3.11 -10.26
N ILE A 236 -2.59 -2.92 -10.57
CA ILE A 236 -3.69 -3.53 -9.81
C ILE A 236 -3.70 -5.05 -10.01
N THR A 237 -3.58 -5.53 -11.26
CA THR A 237 -3.55 -6.98 -11.52
C THR A 237 -2.39 -7.68 -10.84
N ASP A 238 -1.19 -7.08 -10.84
CA ASP A 238 -0.02 -7.62 -10.16
C ASP A 238 -0.21 -7.66 -8.63
N ALA A 239 -0.85 -6.63 -8.06
CA ALA A 239 -1.21 -6.57 -6.65
C ALA A 239 -2.18 -7.68 -6.20
N ILE A 240 -2.93 -8.29 -7.13
CA ILE A 240 -3.88 -9.40 -6.87
C ILE A 240 -3.52 -10.71 -7.56
N HIS A 241 -2.23 -10.90 -7.89
CA HIS A 241 -1.71 -12.12 -8.50
C HIS A 241 -2.38 -12.48 -9.84
N ARG A 242 -2.51 -11.48 -10.72
CA ARG A 242 -3.03 -11.60 -12.09
C ARG A 242 -4.50 -12.02 -12.17
N LYS A 243 -5.31 -11.54 -11.22
CA LYS A 243 -6.77 -11.72 -11.17
C LYS A 243 -7.51 -10.41 -11.50
N GLY A 244 -8.83 -10.44 -11.59
CA GLY A 244 -9.68 -9.25 -11.71
C GLY A 244 -9.75 -8.63 -13.11
N ALA A 245 -8.81 -8.95 -14.01
CA ALA A 245 -8.82 -8.43 -15.38
C ALA A 245 -9.99 -9.00 -16.21
N MET A 246 -10.75 -8.10 -16.83
CA MET A 246 -11.83 -8.42 -17.76
C MET A 246 -11.25 -8.76 -19.14
N LYS A 247 -11.76 -9.82 -19.76
CA LYS A 247 -11.34 -10.31 -21.06
C LYS A 247 -12.08 -9.63 -22.19
N ASN A 248 -11.36 -9.32 -23.27
CA ASN A 248 -11.88 -8.78 -24.53
C ASN A 248 -12.52 -7.38 -24.46
N ILE A 249 -12.56 -6.74 -23.30
CA ILE A 249 -13.07 -5.38 -23.14
C ILE A 249 -11.94 -4.39 -23.38
N LYS A 250 -12.14 -3.48 -24.34
CA LYS A 250 -11.13 -2.52 -24.79
C LYS A 250 -11.63 -1.08 -24.67
N SER A 251 -10.70 -0.16 -24.45
CA SER A 251 -11.01 1.28 -24.49
C SER A 251 -11.44 1.70 -25.90
N ILE A 252 -12.58 2.38 -25.99
CA ILE A 252 -13.09 2.97 -27.23
C ILE A 252 -12.44 4.33 -27.50
N VAL A 253 -12.06 5.02 -26.42
CA VAL A 253 -11.45 6.35 -26.42
C VAL A 253 -10.08 6.25 -25.76
N ALA A 254 -9.03 6.28 -26.58
CA ALA A 254 -7.65 6.15 -26.11
C ALA A 254 -7.27 7.25 -25.08
N GLY A 255 -6.41 6.90 -24.14
CA GLY A 255 -5.89 7.81 -23.11
C GLY A 255 -6.88 8.15 -22.00
N GLN A 256 -8.05 7.51 -21.95
CA GLN A 256 -9.02 7.69 -20.88
C GLN A 256 -8.74 6.73 -19.72
N LYS A 257 -8.90 7.23 -18.49
CA LYS A 257 -8.84 6.44 -17.27
C LYS A 257 -10.13 6.60 -16.48
N ILE A 258 -10.72 5.49 -16.07
CA ILE A 258 -11.90 5.46 -15.19
C ILE A 258 -11.59 4.77 -13.88
N VAL A 259 -12.18 5.32 -12.82
CA VAL A 259 -12.18 4.75 -11.48
C VAL A 259 -13.51 5.13 -10.83
N GLY A 260 -14.27 4.13 -10.40
CA GLY A 260 -15.59 4.33 -9.80
C GLY A 260 -16.21 3.03 -9.32
N GLN A 261 -17.33 3.11 -8.62
CA GLN A 261 -18.08 1.93 -8.18
C GLN A 261 -19.05 1.47 -9.27
N ALA A 262 -19.25 0.16 -9.36
CA ALA A 262 -20.09 -0.47 -10.36
C ALA A 262 -21.59 -0.29 -10.04
N VAL A 263 -22.33 0.19 -11.03
CA VAL A 263 -23.77 0.00 -11.19
C VAL A 263 -23.94 -1.07 -12.26
N THR A 264 -24.29 -2.29 -11.83
CA THR A 264 -24.36 -3.44 -12.72
C THR A 264 -25.69 -3.49 -13.46
N VAL A 265 -25.64 -3.92 -14.72
CA VAL A 265 -26.81 -4.07 -15.58
C VAL A 265 -26.70 -5.38 -16.34
N GLN A 266 -27.71 -6.24 -16.21
CA GLN A 266 -27.88 -7.40 -17.06
C GLN A 266 -28.97 -7.09 -18.07
N THR A 267 -28.65 -7.18 -19.36
CA THR A 267 -29.64 -6.99 -20.43
C THR A 267 -29.62 -8.13 -21.45
N PHE A 268 -30.72 -8.25 -22.18
CA PHE A 268 -30.84 -9.17 -23.32
C PHE A 268 -30.21 -8.56 -24.57
N GLU A 269 -30.07 -9.38 -25.62
CA GLU A 269 -29.42 -8.99 -26.87
C GLU A 269 -29.96 -7.65 -27.43
N GLY A 270 -29.13 -6.60 -27.31
CA GLY A 270 -29.38 -5.28 -27.85
C GLY A 270 -30.43 -4.45 -27.10
N ASP A 271 -31.03 -4.98 -26.03
CA ASP A 271 -32.04 -4.22 -25.27
C ASP A 271 -31.37 -3.11 -24.47
N TRP A 272 -31.63 -1.87 -24.89
CA TRP A 272 -31.03 -0.68 -24.28
C TRP A 272 -31.89 -0.06 -23.17
N ALA A 273 -33.07 -0.59 -22.87
CA ALA A 273 -33.96 0.00 -21.87
C ALA A 273 -33.32 0.03 -20.48
N LYS A 274 -32.84 -1.12 -19.96
CA LYS A 274 -32.15 -1.19 -18.66
C LYS A 274 -30.79 -0.49 -18.63
N PRO A 275 -29.95 -0.59 -19.67
CA PRO A 275 -28.75 0.24 -19.79
C PRO A 275 -29.01 1.74 -19.66
N VAL A 276 -30.01 2.28 -20.37
CA VAL A 276 -30.32 3.71 -20.30
C VAL A 276 -30.99 4.07 -18.96
N GLU A 277 -31.90 3.25 -18.44
CA GLU A 277 -32.51 3.44 -17.12
C GLU A 277 -31.47 3.45 -15.98
N ALA A 278 -30.37 2.70 -16.12
CA ALA A 278 -29.28 2.71 -15.15
C ALA A 278 -28.63 4.10 -14.99
N ILE A 279 -28.72 4.96 -16.01
CA ILE A 279 -28.27 6.35 -15.92
C ILE A 279 -29.07 7.08 -14.84
N ASP A 280 -30.38 6.85 -14.72
CA ASP A 280 -31.23 7.50 -13.72
C ASP A 280 -30.96 7.04 -12.28
N ILE A 281 -30.42 5.83 -12.12
CA ILE A 281 -30.11 5.24 -10.82
C ILE A 281 -28.68 5.59 -10.37
N ALA A 282 -27.73 5.64 -11.30
CA ALA A 282 -26.33 5.87 -11.02
C ALA A 282 -26.07 7.26 -10.41
N LYS A 283 -25.13 7.31 -9.47
CA LYS A 283 -24.67 8.54 -8.80
C LYS A 283 -23.43 9.11 -9.50
N PRO A 284 -23.14 10.42 -9.29
CA PRO A 284 -21.92 11.02 -9.82
C PRO A 284 -20.66 10.24 -9.39
N GLY A 285 -19.80 9.93 -10.36
CA GLY A 285 -18.56 9.17 -10.16
C GLY A 285 -18.70 7.64 -10.23
N GLU A 286 -19.91 7.09 -10.32
CA GLU A 286 -20.12 5.66 -10.53
C GLU A 286 -19.91 5.26 -12.01
N ILE A 287 -19.72 3.97 -12.26
CA ILE A 287 -19.49 3.39 -13.59
C ILE A 287 -20.59 2.39 -13.86
N ILE A 288 -21.24 2.50 -15.02
CA ILE A 288 -22.24 1.54 -15.45
C ILE A 288 -21.51 0.33 -16.08
N VAL A 289 -21.81 -0.88 -15.60
CA VAL A 289 -21.20 -2.13 -16.09
C VAL A 289 -22.30 -3.01 -16.66
N ILE A 290 -22.24 -3.28 -17.95
CA ILE A 290 -23.33 -3.91 -18.72
C ILE A 290 -22.87 -5.27 -19.21
N TYR A 291 -23.62 -6.32 -18.87
CA TYR A 291 -23.61 -7.57 -19.61
C TYR A 291 -24.68 -7.49 -20.70
N ASN A 292 -24.25 -7.41 -21.95
CA ASN A 292 -25.11 -7.39 -23.13
C ASN A 292 -24.95 -8.73 -23.82
N ALA A 293 -25.96 -9.59 -23.78
CA ALA A 293 -25.93 -10.97 -24.29
C ALA A 293 -25.58 -11.12 -25.80
N SER A 294 -25.19 -10.05 -26.49
CA SER A 294 -24.72 -10.02 -27.86
C SER A 294 -23.46 -9.17 -28.04
N LYS A 295 -22.58 -9.58 -28.94
CA LYS A 295 -21.41 -8.80 -29.38
C LYS A 295 -21.62 -8.14 -30.74
N HIS A 296 -22.84 -8.24 -31.28
CA HIS A 296 -23.17 -7.79 -32.64
C HIS A 296 -24.27 -6.72 -32.66
N ILE A 297 -24.98 -6.53 -31.54
CA ILE A 297 -26.05 -5.54 -31.39
C ILE A 297 -25.73 -4.66 -30.17
N ALA A 298 -25.66 -3.35 -30.39
CA ALA A 298 -25.27 -2.39 -29.36
C ALA A 298 -26.49 -1.91 -28.55
N PRO A 299 -26.43 -1.99 -27.20
CA PRO A 299 -27.40 -1.35 -26.32
C PRO A 299 -26.97 0.07 -25.89
N TRP A 300 -25.87 0.58 -26.43
CA TRP A 300 -25.26 1.85 -26.01
C TRP A 300 -24.70 2.63 -27.19
N GLY A 301 -24.81 3.97 -27.12
CA GLY A 301 -24.34 4.90 -28.15
C GLY A 301 -24.06 6.31 -27.61
N GLU A 302 -24.08 7.29 -28.50
CA GLU A 302 -23.70 8.68 -28.22
C GLU A 302 -24.64 9.35 -27.20
N LEU A 303 -25.96 9.30 -27.42
CA LEU A 303 -26.94 9.96 -26.55
C LEU A 303 -26.88 9.47 -25.09
N ALA A 304 -26.71 8.16 -24.89
CA ALA A 304 -26.54 7.58 -23.55
C ALA A 304 -25.25 8.10 -22.89
N SER A 305 -24.17 8.20 -23.67
CA SER A 305 -22.88 8.74 -23.21
C SER A 305 -22.98 10.23 -22.85
N LEU A 306 -23.69 11.03 -23.64
CA LEU A 306 -23.95 12.44 -23.35
C LEU A 306 -24.78 12.60 -22.06
N SER A 307 -25.79 11.75 -21.86
CA SER A 307 -26.58 11.74 -20.63
C SER A 307 -25.73 11.41 -19.39
N CYS A 308 -24.80 10.45 -19.50
CA CYS A 308 -23.83 10.15 -18.46
C CYS A 308 -22.95 11.36 -18.11
N ILE A 309 -22.46 12.11 -19.11
CA ILE A 309 -21.68 13.33 -18.89
C ILE A 309 -22.48 14.35 -18.10
N ASN A 310 -23.74 14.62 -18.51
CA ASN A 310 -24.60 15.59 -17.83
C ASN A 310 -24.85 15.23 -16.37
N LYS A 311 -24.95 13.93 -16.06
CA LYS A 311 -25.15 13.44 -14.69
C LYS A 311 -23.84 13.28 -13.89
N GLY A 312 -22.69 13.36 -14.53
CA GLY A 312 -21.38 13.16 -13.90
C GLY A 312 -21.03 11.70 -13.62
N ILE A 313 -21.59 10.76 -14.38
CA ILE A 313 -21.21 9.34 -14.35
C ILE A 313 -19.80 9.20 -14.97
N ALA A 314 -18.95 8.38 -14.35
CA ALA A 314 -17.52 8.34 -14.69
C ALA A 314 -17.20 7.60 -16.00
N GLY A 315 -18.05 6.68 -16.43
CA GLY A 315 -17.85 5.90 -17.65
C GLY A 315 -18.81 4.72 -17.78
N VAL A 316 -18.63 3.95 -18.85
CA VAL A 316 -19.37 2.70 -19.12
C VAL A 316 -18.43 1.57 -19.51
N VAL A 317 -18.74 0.35 -19.04
CA VAL A 317 -18.08 -0.90 -19.40
C VAL A 317 -19.13 -1.86 -19.94
N ILE A 318 -18.91 -2.41 -21.14
CA ILE A 318 -19.91 -3.21 -21.85
C ILE A 318 -19.26 -4.53 -22.27
N ASP A 319 -19.66 -5.64 -21.65
CA ASP A 319 -19.44 -6.96 -22.24
C ASP A 319 -20.43 -7.15 -23.39
N GLY A 320 -20.06 -6.65 -24.56
CA GLY A 320 -20.92 -6.57 -25.73
C GLY A 320 -20.46 -5.49 -26.69
N ALA A 321 -21.40 -4.96 -27.48
CA ALA A 321 -21.11 -3.98 -28.51
C ALA A 321 -21.52 -2.55 -28.14
N VAL A 322 -20.89 -1.57 -28.76
CA VAL A 322 -21.22 -0.14 -28.67
C VAL A 322 -21.28 0.45 -30.08
N ARG A 323 -22.06 1.52 -30.27
CA ARG A 323 -22.14 2.25 -31.54
C ARG A 323 -21.80 3.73 -31.37
N ASP A 324 -21.84 4.50 -32.46
CA ASP A 324 -21.61 5.95 -32.48
C ASP A 324 -20.22 6.36 -31.97
N ILE A 325 -19.21 5.57 -32.36
CA ILE A 325 -17.84 5.65 -31.83
C ILE A 325 -17.18 7.01 -32.08
N ASP A 326 -17.41 7.60 -33.24
CA ASP A 326 -16.81 8.87 -33.60
C ASP A 326 -17.33 10.00 -32.69
N ASP A 327 -18.61 10.00 -32.35
CA ASP A 327 -19.18 10.98 -31.43
C ASP A 327 -18.77 10.71 -29.97
N ILE A 328 -18.77 9.45 -29.52
CA ILE A 328 -18.26 9.09 -28.18
C ILE A 328 -16.81 9.57 -28.00
N ARG A 329 -15.97 9.45 -29.04
CA ARG A 329 -14.60 9.98 -29.04
C ARG A 329 -14.54 11.50 -28.99
N LYS A 330 -15.41 12.21 -29.72
CA LYS A 330 -15.52 13.69 -29.66
C LYS A 330 -15.92 14.15 -28.26
N LEU A 331 -16.84 13.44 -27.61
CA LEU A 331 -17.27 13.69 -26.23
C LEU A 331 -16.18 13.39 -25.20
N LYS A 332 -15.13 12.63 -25.58
CA LYS A 332 -14.09 12.10 -24.69
C LYS A 332 -14.69 11.30 -23.52
N PHE A 333 -15.86 10.69 -23.73
CA PHE A 333 -16.50 9.89 -22.70
C PHE A 333 -15.78 8.55 -22.56
N PRO A 334 -15.37 8.14 -21.37
CA PRO A 334 -14.72 6.85 -21.20
C PRO A 334 -15.71 5.68 -21.39
N ALA A 335 -15.62 5.04 -22.54
CA ALA A 335 -16.40 3.85 -22.89
C ALA A 335 -15.47 2.68 -23.16
N PHE A 336 -15.83 1.52 -22.61
CA PHE A 336 -15.11 0.27 -22.79
C PHE A 336 -16.06 -0.79 -23.29
N ALA A 337 -15.72 -1.48 -24.38
CA ALA A 337 -16.58 -2.52 -24.95
C ALA A 337 -15.78 -3.63 -25.63
N CYS A 338 -16.46 -4.74 -25.94
CA CYS A 338 -15.85 -5.82 -26.74
C CYS A 338 -15.73 -5.40 -28.21
N ASN A 339 -16.79 -4.85 -28.78
CA ASN A 339 -16.88 -4.54 -30.22
C ASN A 339 -17.50 -3.15 -30.48
N ALA A 340 -17.13 -2.55 -31.60
CA ALA A 340 -17.85 -1.43 -32.20
C ALA A 340 -18.71 -1.93 -33.37
N VAL A 341 -20.01 -1.62 -33.38
CA VAL A 341 -20.96 -2.10 -34.41
C VAL A 341 -21.94 -0.99 -34.82
N PRO A 342 -22.51 -1.04 -36.03
CA PRO A 342 -23.54 -0.08 -36.44
C PRO A 342 -24.96 -0.44 -35.96
N ASN A 343 -25.23 -1.73 -35.70
CA ASN A 343 -26.56 -2.22 -35.34
C ASN A 343 -26.91 -1.84 -33.90
N ALA A 344 -28.05 -1.16 -33.70
CA ALA A 344 -28.68 -1.04 -32.39
C ALA A 344 -29.80 -2.05 -32.22
N GLY A 345 -30.13 -2.36 -30.97
CA GLY A 345 -31.34 -3.13 -30.64
C GLY A 345 -32.52 -2.23 -30.26
N ASP A 346 -33.55 -2.86 -29.70
CA ASP A 346 -34.83 -2.24 -29.36
C ASP A 346 -35.03 -2.16 -27.84
N PRO A 347 -35.74 -1.14 -27.32
CA PRO A 347 -36.05 -1.05 -25.90
C PRO A 347 -37.18 -2.01 -25.55
N LYS A 348 -36.84 -3.21 -25.07
CA LYS A 348 -37.86 -4.21 -24.66
C LYS A 348 -38.16 -4.14 -23.16
N GLY A 349 -37.35 -3.43 -22.39
CA GLY A 349 -37.54 -3.28 -20.94
C GLY A 349 -37.12 -4.51 -20.14
N MET A 350 -36.46 -5.47 -20.77
CA MET A 350 -36.07 -6.73 -20.16
C MET A 350 -34.69 -6.61 -19.51
N GLY A 351 -34.47 -7.35 -18.43
CA GLY A 351 -33.21 -7.36 -17.68
C GLY A 351 -33.32 -6.70 -16.31
N GLU A 352 -32.19 -6.55 -15.65
CA GLU A 352 -32.10 -6.19 -14.23
C GLU A 352 -30.94 -5.22 -13.98
N ILE A 353 -31.09 -4.35 -12.98
CA ILE A 353 -30.08 -3.38 -12.54
C ILE A 353 -29.70 -3.69 -11.09
N ASN A 354 -28.44 -3.50 -10.73
CA ASN A 354 -27.87 -3.81 -9.41
C ASN A 354 -27.91 -5.29 -9.02
N VAL A 355 -27.81 -6.18 -10.01
CA VAL A 355 -27.68 -7.63 -9.81
C VAL A 355 -26.25 -8.08 -10.06
N GLU A 356 -25.88 -9.24 -9.53
CA GLU A 356 -24.58 -9.84 -9.82
C GLU A 356 -24.54 -10.29 -11.29
N ILE A 357 -23.52 -9.84 -12.03
CA ILE A 357 -23.34 -10.17 -13.45
C ILE A 357 -21.96 -10.76 -13.71
N VAL A 358 -21.81 -11.44 -14.85
CA VAL A 358 -20.51 -11.86 -15.38
C VAL A 358 -20.16 -10.96 -16.56
N CYS A 359 -19.17 -10.08 -16.39
CA CYS A 359 -18.73 -9.11 -17.39
C CYS A 359 -17.25 -9.32 -17.71
N GLY A 360 -16.91 -9.56 -18.98
CA GLY A 360 -15.55 -9.87 -19.40
C GLY A 360 -15.00 -11.13 -18.73
N GLY A 361 -15.87 -12.08 -18.37
CA GLY A 361 -15.51 -13.29 -17.63
C GLY A 361 -15.12 -13.06 -16.16
N GLN A 362 -15.46 -11.92 -15.57
CA GLN A 362 -15.33 -11.66 -14.13
C GLN A 362 -16.70 -11.42 -13.51
N THR A 363 -16.91 -11.89 -12.29
CA THR A 363 -18.10 -11.55 -11.50
C THR A 363 -18.01 -10.11 -11.05
N VAL A 364 -19.08 -9.34 -11.24
CA VAL A 364 -19.19 -7.94 -10.82
C VAL A 364 -20.46 -7.79 -10.00
N ARG A 365 -20.32 -7.26 -8.79
CA ARG A 365 -21.43 -6.93 -7.88
C ARG A 365 -21.62 -5.42 -7.81
N GLN A 366 -22.81 -4.99 -7.42
CA GLN A 366 -23.07 -3.57 -7.15
C GLN A 366 -22.07 -3.06 -6.10
N GLY A 367 -21.43 -1.93 -6.39
CA GLY A 367 -20.49 -1.28 -5.47
C GLY A 367 -19.04 -1.76 -5.56
N ASP A 368 -18.76 -2.85 -6.30
CA ASP A 368 -17.37 -3.24 -6.63
C ASP A 368 -16.67 -2.10 -7.38
N TYR A 369 -15.36 -1.96 -7.21
CA TYR A 369 -14.61 -0.90 -7.88
C TYR A 369 -14.17 -1.36 -9.26
N ILE A 370 -14.40 -0.50 -10.24
CA ILE A 370 -13.98 -0.69 -11.62
C ILE A 370 -12.86 0.29 -11.92
N VAL A 371 -11.75 -0.23 -12.44
CA VAL A 371 -10.66 0.58 -12.98
C VAL A 371 -10.45 0.21 -14.43
N GLY A 372 -10.46 1.21 -15.30
CA GLY A 372 -10.22 1.04 -16.73
C GLY A 372 -9.17 2.01 -17.22
N ASP A 373 -8.25 1.52 -18.05
CA ASP A 373 -7.30 2.30 -18.82
C ASP A 373 -7.06 1.64 -20.19
N ASP A 374 -6.12 2.15 -20.98
CA ASP A 374 -5.86 1.61 -22.33
C ASP A 374 -5.47 0.12 -22.36
N ASN A 375 -5.04 -0.47 -21.24
CA ASN A 375 -4.71 -1.89 -21.16
C ASN A 375 -5.94 -2.79 -20.93
N GLY A 376 -7.09 -2.21 -20.59
CA GLY A 376 -8.33 -2.93 -20.34
C GLY A 376 -9.03 -2.49 -19.05
N VAL A 377 -9.84 -3.39 -18.49
CA VAL A 377 -10.66 -3.13 -17.29
C VAL A 377 -10.37 -4.18 -16.23
N VAL A 378 -10.32 -3.75 -14.97
CA VAL A 378 -10.15 -4.60 -13.79
C VAL A 378 -11.31 -4.35 -12.82
N VAL A 379 -11.91 -5.43 -12.32
CA VAL A 379 -12.85 -5.39 -11.20
C VAL A 379 -12.14 -5.70 -9.88
N ILE A 380 -12.49 -4.94 -8.85
CA ILE A 380 -11.95 -5.06 -7.50
C ILE A 380 -13.12 -5.22 -6.53
N PRO A 381 -13.22 -6.37 -5.82
CA PRO A 381 -14.26 -6.58 -4.81
C PRO A 381 -14.28 -5.48 -3.76
N ILE A 382 -15.47 -4.94 -3.45
CA ILE A 382 -15.64 -3.83 -2.50
C ILE A 382 -15.01 -4.13 -1.13
N GLU A 383 -15.08 -5.37 -0.66
CA GLU A 383 -14.60 -5.80 0.66
C GLU A 383 -13.07 -5.74 0.78
N ARG A 384 -12.36 -5.81 -0.35
CA ARG A 384 -10.89 -5.81 -0.41
C ARG A 384 -10.33 -4.58 -1.14
N ALA A 385 -11.18 -3.63 -1.51
CA ALA A 385 -10.79 -2.52 -2.36
C ALA A 385 -9.68 -1.65 -1.76
N TYR A 386 -9.72 -1.40 -0.45
CA TYR A 386 -8.68 -0.62 0.25
C TYR A 386 -7.32 -1.34 0.27
N GLU A 387 -7.32 -2.63 0.62
CA GLU A 387 -6.15 -3.50 0.63
C GLU A 387 -5.49 -3.54 -0.75
N ILE A 388 -6.29 -3.80 -1.79
CA ILE A 388 -5.84 -3.92 -3.17
C ILE A 388 -5.31 -2.59 -3.70
N ALA A 389 -5.99 -1.48 -3.43
CA ALA A 389 -5.54 -0.16 -3.85
C ALA A 389 -4.18 0.22 -3.22
N ARG A 390 -3.97 -0.08 -1.93
CA ARG A 390 -2.66 0.13 -1.28
C ARG A 390 -1.57 -0.75 -1.89
N ARG A 391 -1.85 -2.04 -2.10
CA ARG A 391 -0.89 -2.96 -2.76
C ARG A 391 -0.52 -2.49 -4.16
N ALA A 392 -1.50 -2.01 -4.95
CA ALA A 392 -1.25 -1.49 -6.29
C ALA A 392 -0.31 -0.27 -6.28
N VAL A 393 -0.44 0.62 -5.27
CA VAL A 393 0.49 1.74 -5.09
C VAL A 393 1.90 1.25 -4.74
N GLU A 394 2.04 0.21 -3.92
CA GLU A 394 3.35 -0.36 -3.60
C GLU A 394 4.01 -1.05 -4.81
N VAL A 395 3.23 -1.71 -5.67
CA VAL A 395 3.71 -2.22 -6.97
C VAL A 395 4.22 -1.05 -7.83
N ALA A 396 3.43 0.02 -7.97
CA ALA A 396 3.81 1.19 -8.75
C ALA A 396 5.09 1.86 -8.24
N LYS A 397 5.26 1.99 -6.91
CA LYS A 397 6.51 2.50 -6.30
C LYS A 397 7.71 1.60 -6.60
N THR A 398 7.52 0.29 -6.52
CA THR A 398 8.59 -0.69 -6.80
C THR A 398 9.03 -0.60 -8.26
N GLU A 399 8.07 -0.54 -9.19
CA GLU A 399 8.35 -0.33 -10.61
C GLU A 399 9.04 1.01 -10.88
N GLN A 400 8.64 2.08 -10.20
CA GLN A 400 9.29 3.39 -10.35
C GLN A 400 10.75 3.32 -9.91
N ARG A 401 11.07 2.65 -8.81
CA ARG A 401 12.46 2.42 -8.39
C ARG A 401 13.24 1.65 -9.46
N ILE A 402 12.69 0.54 -9.96
CA ILE A 402 13.32 -0.26 -11.02
C ILE A 402 13.55 0.61 -12.27
N ARG A 403 12.58 1.45 -12.64
CA ARG A 403 12.67 2.38 -13.77
C ARG A 403 13.82 3.37 -13.63
N GLU A 404 14.05 3.91 -12.43
CA GLU A 404 15.18 4.81 -12.19
C GLU A 404 16.53 4.09 -12.27
N GLU A 405 16.65 2.85 -11.78
CA GLU A 405 17.87 2.06 -11.99
C GLU A 405 18.13 1.74 -13.46
N ILE A 406 17.08 1.50 -14.23
CA ILE A 406 17.18 1.31 -15.68
C ILE A 406 17.65 2.59 -16.37
N LYS A 407 17.10 3.75 -15.99
CA LYS A 407 17.55 5.05 -16.51
C LYS A 407 19.02 5.34 -16.18
N ARG A 408 19.53 4.83 -15.05
CA ARG A 408 20.94 4.93 -14.65
C ARG A 408 21.86 3.98 -15.42
N GLY A 409 21.33 3.18 -16.36
CA GLY A 409 22.12 2.38 -17.29
C GLY A 409 22.16 0.88 -16.99
N LYS A 410 21.51 0.39 -15.93
CA LYS A 410 21.34 -1.06 -15.72
C LYS A 410 20.26 -1.61 -16.64
N THR A 411 20.40 -2.84 -17.11
CA THR A 411 19.30 -3.56 -17.77
C THR A 411 18.30 -4.08 -16.74
N LEU A 412 17.05 -4.33 -17.16
CA LEU A 412 16.03 -4.91 -16.26
C LEU A 412 16.48 -6.24 -15.65
N SER A 413 17.17 -7.08 -16.43
CA SER A 413 17.71 -8.36 -15.95
C SER A 413 18.72 -8.18 -14.80
N GLN A 414 19.62 -7.19 -14.93
CA GLN A 414 20.59 -6.86 -13.90
C GLN A 414 19.93 -6.29 -12.64
N VAL A 415 18.94 -5.40 -12.78
CA VAL A 415 18.22 -4.81 -11.63
C VAL A 415 17.45 -5.88 -10.84
N LEU A 416 16.93 -6.90 -11.52
CA LEU A 416 16.18 -7.99 -10.90
C LEU A 416 17.04 -9.21 -10.56
N HIS A 417 18.34 -9.17 -10.83
CA HIS A 417 19.28 -10.28 -10.63
C HIS A 417 18.75 -11.62 -11.15
N LEU A 418 18.22 -11.62 -12.38
CA LEU A 418 17.54 -12.81 -12.94
C LEU A 418 18.49 -14.03 -13.04
N GLU A 419 19.79 -13.81 -13.12
CA GLU A 419 20.84 -14.85 -13.07
C GLU A 419 20.75 -15.74 -11.81
N LYS A 420 20.27 -15.21 -10.67
CA LYS A 420 20.08 -16.00 -9.43
C LYS A 420 18.98 -17.06 -9.56
N TRP A 421 18.10 -16.92 -10.56
CA TRP A 421 16.99 -17.84 -10.84
C TRP A 421 17.32 -18.84 -11.95
N GLU A 422 18.47 -18.69 -12.60
CA GLU A 422 18.94 -19.67 -13.56
C GLU A 422 19.30 -20.95 -12.84
N LYS A 423 18.89 -22.08 -13.42
CA LYS A 423 19.23 -23.39 -12.90
C LYS A 423 20.75 -23.52 -12.95
N MET A 424 21.40 -23.63 -11.79
CA MET A 424 22.83 -23.95 -11.71
C MET A 424 23.04 -25.29 -12.43
N SER A 425 23.78 -25.23 -13.55
CA SER A 425 24.15 -26.37 -14.37
C SER A 425 25.23 -27.21 -13.73
#